data_AF-A0A3D1E2C6-F1
#
_entry.id   AF-A0A3D1E2C6-F1
#
_cell.length_a   1.000
_cell.length_b   1.000
_cell.length_c   1.000
_cell.angle_alpha   90.00
_cell.angle_beta   90.00
_cell.angle_gamma   90.00
#
_symmetry.space_group_name_H-M   'P 1'
#
loop_
_entity.id
_entity.type
_entity.pdbx_description
1 polymer ?
#
loop_
_entity_poly.entity_id
_entity_poly.type
_entity_poly.pdbx_seq_one_letter_code
_entity_poly.pdbx_strand_id
1 'polypeptide(L)' 'MPGQHMMTARHTLTDRLCIILGTDDPAEKAGQTRQLVADWHGGRITGIGTATPPDRPGRPDRPELKPPSDVARRRIEPTA' A
#
# COMPACT_ATOMS: atom_id res chain seq x y z
N MET A 1 -8.41 18.35 18.35
CA MET A 1 -9.33 17.70 17.41
C MET A 1 -9.05 18.25 16.01
N PRO A 2 -8.27 17.59 15.13
CA PRO A 2 -8.14 18.09 13.77
C PRO A 2 -9.30 17.59 12.92
N GLY A 3 -10.05 18.57 12.40
CA GLY A 3 -10.83 18.57 11.17
C GLY A 3 -11.18 17.22 10.55
N GLN A 4 -12.30 16.66 11.00
CA GLN A 4 -13.09 15.71 10.26
C GLN A 4 -13.39 16.29 8.87
N HIS A 5 -12.77 15.65 7.87
CA HIS A 5 -12.72 15.98 6.46
C HIS A 5 -14.15 16.09 5.91
N MET A 6 -14.70 17.30 5.94
CA MET A 6 -15.97 17.61 5.33
C MET A 6 -15.78 17.63 3.81
N MET A 7 -16.74 17.00 3.13
CA MET A 7 -16.93 16.93 1.68
C MET A 7 -16.30 15.71 1.01
N THR A 8 -17.15 15.00 0.27
CA THR A 8 -16.94 13.90 -0.67
C THR A 8 -15.94 14.28 -1.79
N ALA A 9 -14.72 14.59 -1.40
CA ALA A 9 -13.62 14.85 -2.31
C ALA A 9 -13.09 13.51 -2.82
N ARG A 10 -12.94 13.37 -4.14
CA ARG A 10 -12.21 12.25 -4.74
C ARG A 10 -10.84 12.17 -4.04
N HIS A 11 -10.60 11.08 -3.29
CA HIS A 11 -9.34 10.91 -2.56
C HIS A 11 -8.15 11.06 -3.51
N THR A 12 -7.18 11.87 -3.11
CA THR A 12 -5.95 12.07 -3.89
C THR A 12 -5.05 10.84 -3.81
N LEU A 13 -4.01 10.80 -4.64
CA LEU A 13 -3.06 9.67 -4.67
C LEU A 13 -2.44 9.43 -3.29
N THR A 14 -1.97 10.50 -2.65
CA THR A 14 -1.33 10.45 -1.33
C THR A 14 -2.32 10.03 -0.23
N ASP A 15 -3.58 10.49 -0.25
CA ASP A 15 -4.60 10.05 0.71
C ASP A 15 -4.80 8.53 0.66
N ARG A 16 -4.99 8.00 -0.55
CA ARG A 16 -5.20 6.56 -0.74
C ARG A 16 -3.97 5.75 -0.36
N LEU A 17 -2.78 6.24 -0.69
CA LEU A 17 -1.53 5.60 -0.28
C LEU A 17 -1.38 5.54 1.25
N CYS A 18 -1.73 6.60 1.97
CA CYS A 18 -1.66 6.60 3.43
C CYS A 18 -2.55 5.53 4.05
N ILE A 19 -3.77 5.35 3.52
CA ILE A 19 -4.68 4.28 3.93
C ILE A 19 -4.06 2.91 3.65
N ILE A 20 -3.58 2.67 2.43
CA ILE A 20 -2.99 1.40 2.01
C ILE A 20 -1.74 1.04 2.82
N LEU A 21 -0.90 2.03 3.14
CA LEU A 21 0.28 1.82 3.98
C LEU A 21 -0.10 1.34 5.37
N GLY A 22 -1.24 1.79 5.90
CA GLY A 22 -1.80 1.37 7.19
C GLY A 22 -2.44 -0.02 7.19
N THR A 23 -2.67 -0.66 6.05
CA THR A 23 -3.27 -2.01 6.00
C THR A 23 -2.34 -3.06 6.62
N ASP A 24 -2.84 -3.92 7.49
CA ASP A 24 -2.01 -4.96 8.13
C ASP A 24 -1.86 -6.22 7.27
N ASP A 25 -2.90 -6.58 6.51
CA ASP A 25 -2.85 -7.73 5.61
C ASP A 25 -1.98 -7.42 4.36
N PRO A 26 -0.93 -8.21 4.10
CA PRO A 26 -0.02 -7.96 2.98
C PRO A 26 -0.65 -8.21 1.61
N ALA A 27 -1.57 -9.17 1.49
CA ALA A 27 -2.25 -9.49 0.23
C ALA A 27 -3.25 -8.40 -0.12
N GLU A 28 -4.01 -7.93 0.88
CA GLU A 28 -4.93 -6.81 0.74
C GLU A 28 -4.17 -5.53 0.38
N LYS A 29 -3.08 -5.21 1.10
CA LYS A 29 -2.22 -4.07 0.80
C LYS A 29 -1.72 -4.09 -0.65
N ALA A 30 -1.25 -5.25 -1.11
CA ALA A 30 -0.79 -5.42 -2.48
C ALA A 30 -1.95 -5.28 -3.50
N GLY A 31 -3.12 -5.83 -3.21
CA GLY A 31 -4.33 -5.69 -4.03
C GLY A 31 -4.76 -4.24 -4.18
N GLN A 32 -4.89 -3.53 -3.06
CA GLN A 32 -5.27 -2.11 -3.04
C GLN A 32 -4.23 -1.23 -3.76
N THR A 33 -2.93 -1.52 -3.60
CA THR A 33 -1.87 -0.80 -4.33
C THR A 33 -2.00 -1.00 -5.84
N ARG A 34 -2.23 -2.22 -6.31
CA ARG A 34 -2.41 -2.49 -7.74
C ARG A 34 -3.64 -1.79 -8.30
N GLN A 35 -4.74 -1.80 -7.56
CA GLN A 35 -5.96 -1.09 -7.96
C GLN A 35 -5.74 0.43 -8.00
N LEU A 36 -5.03 0.98 -7.01
CA LEU A 36 -4.67 2.39 -6.98
C LEU A 36 -3.84 2.79 -8.21
N VAL A 37 -2.84 2.00 -8.55
CA VAL A 37 -2.00 2.21 -9.73
C VAL A 37 -2.85 2.15 -11.01
N ALA A 38 -3.74 1.17 -11.13
CA ALA A 38 -4.66 1.08 -12.27
C ALA A 38 -5.60 2.30 -12.36
N ASP A 39 -6.11 2.79 -11.23
CA ASP A 39 -6.95 3.98 -11.16
C ASP A 39 -6.19 5.25 -11.55
N TRP A 40 -4.91 5.37 -11.14
CA TRP A 40 -4.06 6.48 -11.49
C TRP A 40 -3.71 6.49 -12.97
N HIS A 41 -3.25 5.36 -13.52
CA HIS A 41 -3.00 5.21 -14.95
C HIS A 41 -4.27 5.39 -15.80
N GLY A 42 -5.43 4.97 -15.27
CA GLY A 42 -6.73 5.17 -15.91
C GLY A 42 -7.29 6.59 -15.80
N GLY A 43 -6.55 7.54 -15.22
CA GLY A 43 -6.98 8.93 -15.08
C GLY A 43 -8.12 9.16 -14.09
N ARG A 44 -8.49 8.15 -13.29
CA ARG A 44 -9.50 8.28 -12.23
C ARG A 44 -8.99 9.10 -11.05
N ILE A 45 -7.67 9.14 -10.88
CA ILE A 45 -6.97 9.96 -9.89
C ILE A 45 -6.17 11.01 -10.63
N THR A 46 -6.59 12.26 -10.51
CA THR A 46 -5.95 13.40 -11.18
C THR A 46 -5.11 14.25 -10.23
N GLY A 47 -5.35 14.14 -8.91
CA GLY A 47 -4.63 14.89 -7.88
C GLY A 47 -3.65 14.01 -7.12
N ILE A 48 -2.41 14.49 -6.98
CA ILE A 48 -1.39 13.83 -6.15
C ILE A 48 -1.71 14.00 -4.66
N GLY A 49 -2.07 15.21 -4.23
CA GLY A 49 -2.33 15.56 -2.82
C GLY A 49 -1.06 15.73 -2.00
N THR A 50 -1.23 15.98 -0.69
CA THR A 50 -0.14 16.31 0.24
C THR A 50 -0.22 15.52 1.55
N ALA A 51 -0.94 14.39 1.56
CA ALA A 51 -1.06 13.58 2.76
C ALA A 51 0.30 13.02 3.18
N THR A 52 0.58 13.06 4.49
CA THR A 52 1.85 12.57 5.06
C THR A 52 1.71 11.08 5.38
N PRO A 53 2.64 10.22 4.90
CA PRO A 53 2.59 8.80 5.18
C PRO A 53 2.74 8.53 6.70
N PRO A 54 2.15 7.44 7.21
CA PRO A 54 2.33 7.05 8.60
C PRO A 54 3.80 6.69 8.89
N ASP A 55 4.30 7.02 10.08
CA ASP A 55 5.67 6.71 10.52
C ASP A 55 5.99 5.21 10.47
N ARG A 56 4.97 4.36 10.65
CA ARG A 56 5.09 2.90 10.53
C ARG A 56 3.98 2.35 9.65
N PRO A 57 4.32 1.50 8.66
CA PRO A 57 3.31 0.80 7.88
C PRO A 57 2.60 -0.25 8.75
N GLY A 58 1.35 -0.52 8.41
CA GLY A 58 0.61 -1.66 8.95
C GLY A 58 1.38 -2.96 8.74
N ARG A 59 1.38 -3.80 9.76
CA ARG A 59 2.11 -5.06 9.80
C ARG A 59 1.19 -6.10 10.40
N PRO A 60 1.14 -7.32 9.82
CA PRO A 60 0.33 -8.38 10.43
C PRO A 60 0.85 -8.67 11.85
N ASP A 61 -0.06 -8.93 12.78
CA ASP A 61 0.23 -9.20 14.19
C ASP A 61 1.28 -10.30 14.37
N ARG A 62 1.26 -11.31 13.50
CA ARG A 62 2.24 -12.38 13.48
C ARG A 62 2.56 -12.79 12.05
N PRO A 63 3.79 -12.58 11.56
CA PRO A 63 4.20 -13.13 10.28
C PRO A 63 4.19 -14.67 10.36
N GLU A 64 3.62 -15.31 9.35
CA GLU A 64 3.68 -16.77 9.21
C GLU A 64 5.14 -17.20 9.03
N LEU A 65 5.65 -17.99 9.97
CA LEU A 65 6.98 -18.57 9.88
C LEU A 65 6.89 -19.86 9.06
N LYS A 66 7.42 -19.82 7.84
CA LYS A 66 7.51 -20.99 6.97
C LYS A 66 8.82 -21.75 7.23
N PRO A 67 8.81 -23.09 7.22
CA PRO A 67 10.04 -23.87 7.33
C PRO A 67 10.93 -23.62 6.11
N PRO A 68 12.26 -23.80 6.22
CA PRO A 68 13.22 -23.50 5.16
C PRO A 68 12.90 -24.12 3.78
N SER A 69 12.26 -25.28 3.77
CA SER A 69 11.85 -25.99 2.54
C SER A 69 10.69 -25.32 1.79
N ASP A 70 9.81 -24.59 2.49
CA ASP A 70 8.63 -23.92 1.93
C ASP A 70 8.92 -22.47 1.51
N VAL A 71 10.12 -21.97 1.82
CA VAL A 71 10.56 -20.65 1.38
C VAL A 71 11.02 -20.77 -0.07
N ALA A 72 10.33 -20.10 -0.99
CA ALA A 72 10.70 -20.10 -2.41
C ALA A 72 12.15 -19.62 -2.57
N ARG A 73 13.03 -20.48 -3.08
CA ARG A 73 14.44 -20.12 -3.34
C ARG A 73 14.47 -19.02 -4.39
N ARG A 74 14.92 -17.82 -3.99
CA ARG A 74 15.27 -16.76 -4.93
C ARG A 74 16.52 -17.20 -5.70
N ARG A 75 16.41 -17.33 -7.02
CA ARG A 75 17.58 -17.38 -7.89
C ARG A 75 18.11 -15.96 -7.99
N ILE A 76 19.20 -15.68 -7.29
CA ILE A 76 19.99 -14.47 -7.50
C ILE A 76 20.90 -14.83 -8.67
N GLU A 77 20.53 -14.43 -9.88
CA GLU A 77 21.46 -14.58 -11.00
C GLU A 77 22.65 -13.68 -10.69
N PRO A 78 23.90 -14.20 -10.65
CA PRO A 78 25.06 -13.33 -10.54
C PRO A 78 25.11 -12.53 -11.84
N THR A 79 24.88 -11.23 -11.75
CA THR A 79 25.11 -10.34 -12.89
C THR A 79 26.59 -10.44 -13.26
N ALA A 80 26.87 -10.80 -14.51
CA ALA A 80 28.19 -10.69 -15.11
C ALA A 80 28.45 -9.23 -15.52
#